data_AF-A0A6J1WJD3-F1
#
_entry.id   AF-A0A6J1WJD3-F1
#
_cell.length_a   1.000
_cell.length_b   1.000
_cell.length_c   1.000
_cell.angle_alpha   90.00
_cell.angle_beta   90.00
_cell.angle_gamma   90.00
#
_symmetry.space_group_name_H-M   'P 1'
#
loop_
_entity.id
_entity.type
_entity.pdbx_description
1 polymer ?
#
loop_
_entity_poly.entity_id
_entity_poly.type
_entity_poly.pdbx_seq_one_letter_code
_entity_poly.pdbx_strand_id
1 'polypeptide(L)'
;MMGSSECQGLIPRICRQLFSRVAAGKESGASYRTEVSYLEIYNERVKDLLAAAAAAGHALRVREHPRLGPYVQDLSKHLVSDYDDIQVRHVYDQPSKPPN
;
A
#
# COMPACT_ATOMS: atom_id res chain seq x y z
N MET A 1 -8.23 -5.43 -9.93
CA MET A 1 -8.22 -4.70 -8.63
C MET A 1 -8.04 -3.19 -8.79
N MET A 2 -7.05 -2.70 -9.55
CA MET A 2 -6.82 -1.25 -9.75
C MET A 2 -7.73 -0.61 -10.80
N GLY A 3 -8.03 -1.30 -11.90
CA GLY A 3 -8.81 -0.75 -13.02
C GLY A 3 -7.98 0.17 -13.93
N SER A 4 -8.65 0.89 -14.83
CA SER A 4 -8.05 1.90 -15.70
C SER A 4 -8.38 3.32 -15.20
N SER A 5 -7.79 4.34 -15.83
CA SER A 5 -8.12 5.74 -15.58
C SER A 5 -9.60 6.04 -15.83
N GLU A 6 -10.17 5.46 -16.88
CA GLU A 6 -11.58 5.61 -17.28
C GLU A 6 -12.52 4.78 -16.38
N CYS A 7 -12.10 3.57 -16.03
CA CYS A 7 -12.89 2.60 -15.26
C CYS A 7 -12.11 2.16 -14.03
N GLN A 8 -12.16 3.00 -12.99
CA GLN A 8 -11.47 2.71 -11.73
C GLN A 8 -11.97 1.41 -11.08
N GLY A 9 -11.03 0.63 -10.55
CA GLY A 9 -11.28 -0.63 -9.86
C GLY A 9 -11.63 -0.46 -8.38
N LEU A 10 -11.55 -1.56 -7.63
CA LEU A 10 -11.95 -1.60 -6.22
C LEU A 10 -11.00 -0.82 -5.31
N ILE A 11 -9.68 -0.99 -5.45
CA ILE A 11 -8.69 -0.33 -4.59
C ILE A 11 -8.87 1.20 -4.59
N PRO A 12 -8.86 1.88 -5.75
CA PRO A 12 -9.02 3.34 -5.77
C PRO A 12 -10.37 3.81 -5.21
N ARG A 13 -11.45 3.07 -5.46
CA ARG A 13 -12.79 3.38 -4.93
C ARG A 13 -12.85 3.22 -3.40
N ILE A 14 -12.28 2.14 -2.86
CA ILE A 14 -12.24 1.86 -1.43
C ILE A 14 -11.42 2.93 -0.71
N CYS A 15 -10.23 3.26 -1.21
CA CYS A 15 -9.39 4.27 -0.58
C CYS A 15 -10.07 5.64 -0.56
N ARG A 16 -10.71 6.07 -1.66
CA ARG A 16 -11.49 7.32 -1.69
C ARG A 16 -12.63 7.33 -0.67
N GLN A 17 -13.40 6.24 -0.61
CA GLN A 17 -14.50 6.14 0.35
C GLN A 17 -14.01 6.09 1.79
N LEU A 18 -12.88 5.42 2.05
CA LEU A 18 -12.24 5.38 3.36
C LEU A 18 -11.89 6.80 3.83
N PHE A 19 -11.21 7.59 3.00
CA PHE A 19 -10.83 8.96 3.38
C PHE A 19 -12.03 9.89 3.49
N SER A 20 -13.08 9.72 2.68
CA SER A 20 -14.34 10.44 2.85
C SER A 20 -14.96 10.19 4.23
N ARG A 21 -14.96 8.93 4.70
CA ARG A 21 -15.45 8.58 6.04
C ARG A 21 -14.54 9.08 7.16
N VAL A 22 -13.22 9.03 6.97
CA VAL A 22 -12.26 9.59 7.92
C VAL A 22 -12.46 11.10 8.08
N ALA A 23 -12.72 11.83 6.98
CA ALA A 23 -13.01 13.25 7.02
C ALA A 23 -14.30 13.55 7.80
N ALA A 24 -15.40 12.86 7.49
CA ALA A 24 -16.67 13.01 8.21
C ALA A 24 -16.56 12.65 9.70
N GLY A 25 -15.76 11.64 10.05
CA GLY A 25 -15.51 11.27 11.45
C GLY A 25 -14.66 12.30 12.20
N LYS A 26 -13.75 13.00 11.52
CA LYS A 26 -12.97 14.09 12.14
C LYS A 26 -13.86 15.26 12.56
N GLU A 27 -14.90 15.56 11.78
CA GLU A 27 -15.88 16.61 12.12
C GLU A 27 -16.65 16.28 13.41
N SER A 28 -16.86 15.00 13.72
CA SER A 28 -17.48 14.54 14.97
C SER A 28 -16.49 14.32 16.12
N GLY A 29 -15.22 14.71 15.94
CA GLY A 29 -14.18 14.66 16.97
C GLY A 29 -13.36 13.37 17.02
N ALA A 30 -13.54 12.45 16.06
CA ALA A 30 -12.72 11.23 15.99
C ALA A 30 -11.32 11.50 15.40
N SER A 31 -10.32 10.76 15.88
CA SER A 31 -8.95 10.81 15.37
C SER A 31 -8.58 9.50 14.66
N TYR A 32 -7.91 9.62 13.51
CA TYR A 32 -7.52 8.49 12.67
C TYR A 32 -6.04 8.61 12.30
N ARG A 33 -5.35 7.47 12.30
CA ARG A 33 -4.01 7.31 11.74
C ARG A 33 -4.08 6.28 10.63
N THR A 34 -3.78 6.71 9.41
CA THR A 34 -3.84 5.90 8.20
C THR A 34 -2.44 5.64 7.69
N GLU A 35 -2.14 4.36 7.47
CA GLU A 35 -0.87 3.89 6.95
C GLU A 35 -1.10 2.98 5.74
N VAL A 36 -0.19 3.02 4.77
CA VAL A 36 -0.17 2.12 3.62
C VAL A 36 1.13 1.34 3.55
N SER A 37 1.03 0.07 3.17
CA SER A 37 2.15 -0.80 2.83
C SER A 37 1.75 -1.58 1.58
N TYR A 38 2.70 -1.83 0.68
CA TYR A 38 2.44 -2.57 -0.55
C TYR A 38 3.63 -3.47 -0.87
N LEU A 39 3.34 -4.74 -1.14
CA LEU A 39 4.36 -5.76 -1.34
C LEU A 39 4.00 -6.66 -2.53
N GLU A 40 5.02 -7.25 -3.10
CA GLU A 40 4.92 -8.30 -4.10
C GLU A 40 5.48 -9.60 -3.51
N ILE A 41 4.82 -10.71 -3.80
CA ILE A 41 5.34 -12.05 -3.53
C ILE A 41 5.55 -12.71 -4.88
N TYR A 42 6.80 -13.02 -5.20
CA TYR A 42 7.17 -13.66 -6.46
C TYR A 42 8.27 -14.69 -6.20
N ASN A 43 8.08 -15.93 -6.66
CA ASN A 43 8.99 -17.06 -6.39
C ASN A 43 9.37 -17.17 -4.90
N GLU A 44 8.37 -17.15 -4.01
CA GLU A 44 8.56 -17.22 -2.56
C GLU A 44 9.46 -16.10 -1.97
N ARG A 45 9.68 -15.02 -2.71
CA ARG A 45 10.40 -13.83 -2.24
C ARG A 45 9.43 -12.68 -2.06
N VAL A 46 9.50 -12.05 -0.89
CA VAL A 46 8.72 -10.86 -0.58
C VAL A 46 9.54 -9.62 -0.92
N LYS A 47 8.95 -8.70 -1.69
CA LYS A 47 9.56 -7.42 -2.06
C LYS A 47 8.66 -6.29 -1.60
N ASP A 48 9.25 -5.28 -0.98
CA ASP A 48 8.57 -4.02 -0.68
C ASP A 48 8.47 -3.15 -1.94
N LEU A 49 7.26 -2.79 -2.34
CA LEU A 49 7.00 -1.97 -3.51
C LEU A 49 7.05 -0.47 -3.21
N LEU A 50 6.99 -0.07 -1.93
CA LEU A 50 7.04 1.32 -1.49
C LEU A 50 8.36 1.70 -0.83
N ALA A 51 9.30 0.77 -0.71
CA ALA A 51 10.64 1.05 -0.22
C ALA A 51 11.39 1.97 -1.20
N ALA A 52 12.22 2.87 -0.66
CA ALA A 52 13.12 3.68 -1.45
C ALA A 52 14.03 2.78 -2.32
N ALA A 53 14.41 3.25 -3.52
CA ALA A 53 15.15 2.46 -4.50
C ALA A 53 16.43 1.79 -3.95
N ALA A 54 17.11 2.42 -2.99
CA ALA A 54 18.29 1.86 -2.32
C ALA A 54 18.00 0.62 -1.46
N ALA A 55 16.76 0.45 -0.99
CA ALA A 55 16.32 -0.68 -0.17
C ALA A 55 15.53 -1.74 -0.97
N ALA A 56 15.10 -1.43 -2.20
CA ALA A 56 14.20 -2.27 -3.02
C ALA A 56 14.78 -3.61 -3.53
N GLY A 57 16.07 -3.88 -3.29
CA GLY A 57 16.75 -5.10 -3.74
C GLY A 57 16.79 -6.26 -2.74
N HIS A 58 16.42 -6.03 -1.48
CA HIS A 58 16.49 -7.06 -0.45
C HIS A 58 15.14 -7.78 -0.31
N ALA A 59 15.16 -9.11 -0.41
CA ALA A 59 13.99 -9.93 -0.11
C ALA A 59 13.66 -9.82 1.39
N LEU A 60 12.45 -9.36 1.70
CA LEU A 60 11.96 -9.27 3.06
C LEU A 60 11.65 -10.67 3.61
N ARG A 61 11.81 -10.83 4.92
CA ARG A 61 11.57 -12.10 5.61
C ARG A 61 10.16 -12.17 6.16
N VAL A 62 9.48 -13.28 5.93
CA VAL A 62 8.24 -13.61 6.63
C VAL A 62 8.58 -14.22 7.98
N ARG A 63 7.90 -13.76 9.03
CA ARG A 63 8.03 -14.24 10.40
C ARG A 63 6.65 -14.47 11.01
N GLU A 64 6.62 -15.16 12.14
CA GLU A 64 5.39 -15.41 12.87
C GLU A 64 5.48 -14.88 14.30
N HIS A 65 4.48 -14.12 14.71
CA HIS A 65 4.35 -13.64 16.09
C HIS A 65 3.30 -14.49 16.83
N PRO A 66 3.57 -14.98 18.06
CA PRO A 66 2.73 -15.95 18.76
C PRO A 66 1.24 -15.59 18.94
N ARG A 67 0.90 -14.30 18.85
CA ARG A 67 -0.49 -13.80 18.95
C ARG A 67 -1.02 -13.10 17.69
N LEU A 68 -0.13 -12.57 16.84
CA LEU A 68 -0.53 -11.73 15.70
C LEU A 68 -0.48 -12.52 14.38
N GLY A 69 0.10 -13.72 14.40
CA GLY A 69 0.27 -14.56 13.23
C GLY A 69 1.42 -14.10 12.33
N PRO A 70 1.39 -14.47 11.05
CA PRO A 70 2.45 -14.17 10.10
C PRO A 70 2.51 -12.68 9.76
N TYR A 71 3.72 -12.15 9.64
CA TYR A 71 3.99 -10.78 9.24
C TYR A 71 5.29 -10.70 8.42
N VAL A 72 5.41 -9.64 7.64
CA VAL A 72 6.63 -9.34 6.88
C VAL A 72 7.51 -8.43 7.72
N GLN A 73 8.70 -8.91 8.07
CA GLN A 73 9.69 -8.14 8.78
C GLN A 73 10.19 -6.99 7.88
N ASP A 74 10.31 -5.80 8.45
CA ASP A 74 10.86 -4.60 7.81
C ASP A 74 10.05 -4.08 6.58
N LEU A 75 8.80 -4.51 6.42
CA LEU A 75 7.89 -3.94 5.43
C LEU A 75 7.59 -2.47 5.77
N SER A 76 7.86 -1.58 4.82
CA SER A 76 7.65 -0.15 4.98
C SER A 76 6.17 0.18 5.15
N LYS A 77 5.90 1.12 6.05
CA LYS A 77 4.57 1.67 6.32
C LYS A 77 4.65 3.18 6.19
N HIS A 78 3.82 3.73 5.31
CA HIS A 78 3.85 5.15 4.98
C HIS A 78 2.59 5.82 5.47
N LEU A 79 2.73 6.93 6.19
CA LEU A 79 1.61 7.75 6.59
C LEU A 79 0.98 8.41 5.37
N VAL A 80 -0.34 8.33 5.30
CA VAL A 80 -1.16 8.88 4.22
C VAL A 80 -2.35 9.62 4.82
N SER A 81 -2.68 10.79 4.28
CA SER A 81 -3.77 11.64 4.76
C SER A 81 -4.96 11.64 3.80
N ASP A 82 -4.72 11.34 2.54
CA ASP A 82 -5.72 11.22 1.49
C ASP A 82 -5.33 10.17 0.44
N TYR A 83 -6.14 10.06 -0.61
CA TYR A 83 -5.92 9.11 -1.68
C TYR A 83 -4.79 9.53 -2.64
N ASP A 84 -4.53 10.82 -2.79
CA ASP A 84 -3.49 11.33 -3.68
C ASP A 84 -2.10 11.03 -3.11
N ASP A 85 -1.93 11.05 -1.78
CA ASP A 85 -0.74 10.55 -1.08
C ASP A 85 -0.41 9.09 -1.43
N ILE A 86 -1.44 8.27 -1.70
CA ILE A 86 -1.28 6.88 -2.14
C ILE A 86 -0.92 6.85 -3.64
N GLN A 87 -1.45 7.77 -4.44
CA GLN A 87 -1.16 7.83 -5.88
C GLN A 87 0.27 8.25 -6.19
N VAL A 88 0.78 9.26 -5.49
CA VAL A 88 2.11 9.85 -5.71
C VAL A 88 3.23 8.88 -5.33
N ARG A 89 3.02 7.97 -4.38
CA ARG A 89 4.05 7.03 -3.88
C ARG A 89 4.31 5.81 -4.79
N HIS A 90 4.36 5.99 -6.10
CA HIS A 90 4.76 4.95 -7.07
C HIS A 90 3.90 3.67 -7.10
N VAL A 91 2.68 3.67 -6.56
CA VAL A 91 1.73 2.56 -6.77
C VAL A 91 1.21 2.54 -8.23
N TYR A 92 1.34 3.65 -8.97
CA TYR A 92 0.70 3.89 -10.26
C TYR A 92 1.63 3.96 -11.48
N ASP A 93 2.95 3.81 -11.33
CA ASP A 93 3.88 3.91 -12.45
C ASP A 93 5.01 2.87 -12.39
N GLN A 94 4.65 1.61 -12.59
CA GLN A 94 5.60 0.61 -13.08
C GLN A 94 5.30 0.43 -14.57
N PRO A 95 6.20 0.82 -15.50
CA PRO A 95 6.04 0.45 -16.89
C PRO A 95 5.99 -1.07 -16.95
N SER A 96 4.97 -1.61 -17.62
CA SER A 96 4.86 -3.03 -17.93
C SER A 96 6.21 -3.51 -18.45
N LYS A 97 6.93 -4.29 -17.65
CA LYS A 97 8.17 -4.91 -18.09
C LYS A 97 7.82 -5.70 -19.36
N PRO A 98 8.45 -5.43 -20.52
CA PRO A 98 8.09 -6.12 -21.74
C PRO A 98 8.27 -7.63 -21.53
N PRO A 99 7.37 -8.46 -22.08
CA PRO A 99 7.61 -9.89 -22.12
C PRO A 99 8.91 -10.13 -22.92
N ASN A 100 9.82 -10.93 -22.35
CA ASN A 100 10.96 -11.46 -23.08
C ASN A 100 10.51 -12.19 -24.34
#